data_AF-A0A8T0G4T3-F1
#
_entry.id   AF-A0A8T0G4T3-F1
#
_cell.length_a   1.000
_cell.length_b   1.000
_cell.length_c   1.000
_cell.angle_alpha   90.00
_cell.angle_beta   90.00
_cell.angle_gamma   90.00
#
_symmetry.space_group_name_H-M   'P 1'
#
loop_
_entity.id
_entity.type
_entity.pdbx_description
1 polymer ?
#
loop_
_entity_poly.entity_id
_entity_poly.type
_entity_poly.pdbx_seq_one_letter_code
_entity_poly.pdbx_strand_id
1 'polypeptide(L)'
;MRRFWSWRIWVVVFLALALSSSRFIACAEKYRVSEERQRQLQEEKGRVHCSRSRSRTSRNIVSEYLMPFVESEKYTLPKSCRLHPDNDIYREQEGNIDELRPMQWQCRYCKKLFRSQVYLDMHFDNRHSENLDTSSNKCLADTCGALHCDYFDSLSSSKPKMQATCKPAVVEKNRHACEVLANTCFPAEKSPVAKKLNDFFKRQFCDAHTCKKKLKIYPRGSGVFDLNTTLLLLMA
;
A
#
# COMPACT_ATOMS: atom_id res chain seq x y z
N MET A 1 23.81 -81.37 5.24
CA MET A 1 24.50 -80.14 4.80
C MET A 1 23.97 -79.71 3.44
N ARG A 2 23.72 -78.40 3.25
CA ARG A 2 23.41 -77.68 1.98
C ARG A 2 21.99 -77.99 1.46
N ARG A 3 21.07 -77.05 1.18
CA ARG A 3 21.18 -75.61 0.84
C ARG A 3 19.82 -74.91 1.08
N PHE A 4 19.17 -75.11 2.23
CA PHE A 4 17.87 -74.48 2.55
C PHE A 4 17.94 -72.96 2.85
N TRP A 5 19.14 -72.36 2.81
CA TRP A 5 19.36 -70.95 3.12
C TRP A 5 19.16 -69.99 1.94
N SER A 6 19.11 -70.47 0.69
CA SER A 6 19.10 -69.58 -0.48
C SER A 6 17.83 -68.70 -0.54
N TRP A 7 16.64 -69.30 -0.56
CA TRP A 7 15.38 -68.55 -0.76
C TRP A 7 15.11 -67.50 0.31
N ARG A 8 15.36 -67.85 1.59
CA ARG A 8 15.15 -66.92 2.71
C ARG A 8 16.09 -65.72 2.66
N ILE A 9 17.34 -65.91 2.22
CA ILE A 9 18.30 -64.81 2.06
C ILE A 9 17.87 -63.89 0.92
N TRP A 10 17.46 -64.43 -0.22
CA TRP A 10 16.97 -63.60 -1.34
C TRP A 10 15.73 -62.79 -0.96
N VAL A 11 14.76 -63.38 -0.23
CA VAL A 11 13.59 -62.65 0.28
C VAL A 11 13.98 -61.52 1.22
N VAL A 12 14.94 -61.75 2.14
CA VAL A 12 15.43 -60.71 3.06
C VAL A 12 16.18 -59.61 2.31
N VAL A 13 16.97 -59.94 1.28
CA VAL A 13 17.68 -58.96 0.44
C VAL A 13 16.69 -58.12 -0.38
N PHE A 14 15.67 -58.74 -0.99
CA PHE A 14 14.62 -58.03 -1.72
C PHE A 14 13.79 -57.11 -0.81
N LEU A 15 13.43 -57.57 0.40
CA LEU A 15 12.78 -56.74 1.40
C LEU A 15 13.68 -55.57 1.82
N ALA A 16 14.97 -55.81 2.11
CA ALA A 16 15.91 -54.76 2.48
C ALA A 16 16.09 -53.71 1.36
N LEU A 17 16.14 -54.13 0.09
CA LEU A 17 16.21 -53.26 -1.08
C LEU A 17 14.91 -52.47 -1.31
N ALA A 18 13.74 -53.06 -1.03
CA ALA A 18 12.46 -52.37 -1.09
C ALA A 18 12.27 -51.36 0.07
N LEU A 19 12.78 -51.68 1.25
CA LEU A 19 12.78 -50.78 2.41
C LEU A 19 13.79 -49.63 2.25
N SER A 20 14.92 -49.85 1.57
CA SER A 20 15.85 -48.77 1.26
C SER A 20 15.30 -47.86 0.17
N SER A 21 14.72 -48.41 -0.90
CA SER A 21 14.14 -47.62 -2.00
C SER A 21 12.96 -46.75 -1.56
N SER A 22 12.07 -47.27 -0.69
CA SER A 22 10.97 -46.48 -0.10
C SER A 22 11.46 -45.29 0.73
N ARG A 23 12.54 -45.45 1.50
CA ARG A 23 13.18 -44.34 2.23
C ARG A 23 13.81 -43.30 1.30
N PHE A 24 14.43 -43.73 0.21
CA PHE A 24 14.97 -42.82 -0.80
C PHE A 24 13.88 -42.00 -1.50
N ILE A 25 12.76 -42.63 -1.89
CA ILE A 25 11.61 -41.95 -2.52
C ILE A 25 11.00 -40.92 -1.56
N ALA A 26 10.80 -41.28 -0.29
CA ALA A 26 10.26 -40.36 0.71
C ALA A 26 11.17 -39.14 0.97
N CYS A 27 12.50 -39.33 0.92
CA CYS A 27 13.46 -38.24 1.06
C CYS A 27 13.45 -37.30 -0.16
N ALA A 28 13.41 -37.87 -1.37
CA ALA A 28 13.35 -37.10 -2.62
C ALA A 28 12.06 -36.26 -2.71
N GLU A 29 10.91 -36.82 -2.32
CA GLU A 29 9.64 -36.10 -2.26
C GLU A 29 9.68 -34.95 -1.25
N LYS A 30 10.23 -35.19 -0.05
CA LYS A 30 10.39 -34.15 0.98
C LYS A 30 11.31 -33.01 0.52
N TYR A 31 12.35 -33.32 -0.24
CA TYR A 31 13.26 -32.33 -0.80
C TYR A 31 12.57 -31.47 -1.88
N ARG A 32 11.81 -32.08 -2.81
CA ARG A 32 11.02 -31.36 -3.81
C ARG A 32 9.99 -30.41 -3.19
N VAL A 33 9.25 -30.87 -2.17
CA VAL A 33 8.27 -30.04 -1.45
C VAL A 33 8.95 -28.84 -0.75
N SER A 34 10.17 -29.01 -0.24
CA SER A 34 10.94 -27.93 0.37
C SER A 34 11.38 -26.88 -0.66
N GLU A 35 11.88 -27.30 -1.83
CA GLU A 35 12.25 -26.37 -2.91
C GLU A 35 11.04 -25.60 -3.46
N GLU A 36 9.90 -26.27 -3.66
CA GLU A 36 8.66 -25.62 -4.10
C GLU A 36 8.17 -24.61 -3.06
N ARG A 37 8.21 -24.95 -1.77
CA ARG A 37 7.88 -24.01 -0.69
C ARG A 37 8.83 -22.81 -0.65
N GLN A 38 10.13 -23.01 -0.88
CA GLN A 38 11.10 -21.92 -0.94
C GLN A 38 10.86 -21.02 -2.16
N ARG A 39 10.53 -21.59 -3.33
CA ARG A 39 10.14 -20.81 -4.51
C ARG A 39 8.85 -20.02 -4.29
N GLN A 40 7.84 -20.62 -3.66
CA GLN A 40 6.60 -19.93 -3.29
C GLN A 40 6.83 -18.81 -2.28
N LEU A 41 7.64 -19.03 -1.25
CA LEU A 41 8.03 -17.99 -0.28
C LEU A 41 8.83 -16.86 -0.95
N GLN A 42 9.65 -17.18 -1.95
CA GLN A 42 10.41 -16.19 -2.70
C GLN A 42 9.52 -15.41 -3.68
N GLU A 43 8.53 -16.07 -4.28
CA GLU A 43 7.50 -15.44 -5.13
C GLU A 43 6.56 -14.55 -4.30
N GLU A 44 6.16 -14.99 -3.09
CA GLU A 44 5.34 -14.23 -2.15
C GLU A 44 6.09 -13.01 -1.60
N LYS A 45 7.38 -13.16 -1.25
CA LYS A 45 8.24 -12.03 -0.85
C LYS A 45 8.40 -10.97 -1.95
N GLY A 46 8.20 -11.32 -3.22
CA GLY A 46 8.25 -10.39 -4.35
C GLY A 46 6.93 -9.70 -4.67
N ARG A 47 5.80 -10.09 -4.03
CA ARG A 47 4.50 -9.48 -4.30
C ARG A 47 4.30 -8.23 -3.45
N VAL A 48 4.05 -7.11 -4.13
CA VAL A 48 3.74 -5.84 -3.46
C VAL A 48 2.34 -5.91 -2.84
N HIS A 49 2.28 -6.04 -1.51
CA HIS A 49 1.02 -5.99 -0.75
C HIS A 49 0.56 -4.55 -0.48
N CYS A 50 0.45 -3.74 -1.53
CA CYS A 50 -0.01 -2.36 -1.43
C CYS A 50 -1.17 -2.11 -2.39
N SER A 51 -2.24 -1.46 -1.91
CA SER A 51 -3.37 -1.11 -2.77
C SER A 51 -3.09 0.21 -3.49
N ARG A 52 -2.84 0.14 -4.81
CA ARG A 52 -2.58 1.32 -5.65
C ARG A 52 -3.68 2.38 -5.57
N SER A 53 -4.94 1.97 -5.72
CA SER A 53 -6.09 2.88 -5.65
C SER A 53 -6.19 3.60 -4.30
N ARG A 54 -5.98 2.89 -3.19
CA ARG A 54 -5.96 3.50 -1.86
C ARG A 54 -4.76 4.42 -1.65
N SER A 55 -3.58 4.06 -2.15
CA SER A 55 -2.41 4.95 -2.14
C SER A 55 -2.69 6.25 -2.92
N ARG A 56 -3.36 6.16 -4.07
CA ARG A 56 -3.83 7.33 -4.84
C ARG A 56 -4.79 8.19 -4.03
N THR A 57 -5.77 7.58 -3.34
CA THR A 57 -6.68 8.31 -2.45
C THR A 57 -5.93 9.04 -1.33
N SER A 58 -5.02 8.36 -0.62
CA SER A 58 -4.17 9.00 0.40
C SER A 58 -3.36 10.16 -0.17
N ARG A 59 -2.75 9.99 -1.35
CA ARG A 59 -1.97 11.04 -2.02
C ARG A 59 -2.84 12.26 -2.33
N ASN A 60 -4.05 12.05 -2.83
CA ASN A 60 -4.99 13.13 -3.16
C ASN A 60 -5.40 13.90 -1.90
N ILE A 61 -5.72 13.19 -0.80
CA ILE A 61 -6.05 13.84 0.48
C ILE A 61 -4.88 14.69 0.98
N VAL A 62 -3.66 14.15 0.94
CA VAL A 62 -2.45 14.86 1.36
C VAL A 62 -2.22 16.09 0.49
N SER A 63 -2.30 15.94 -0.82
CA SER A 63 -2.09 17.03 -1.78
C SER A 63 -3.14 18.14 -1.65
N GLU A 64 -4.41 17.79 -1.40
CA GLU A 64 -5.51 18.77 -1.32
C GLU A 64 -5.58 19.45 0.05
N TYR A 65 -5.41 18.70 1.15
CA TYR A 65 -5.72 19.21 2.50
C TYR A 65 -4.51 19.46 3.39
N LEU A 66 -3.33 18.93 3.05
CA LEU A 66 -2.13 19.05 3.90
C LEU A 66 -1.02 19.88 3.23
N MET A 67 -0.63 19.52 2.00
CA MET A 67 0.53 20.10 1.34
C MET A 67 0.48 21.64 1.20
N PRO A 68 -0.66 22.29 0.91
CA PRO A 68 -0.72 23.76 0.84
C PRO A 68 -0.24 24.45 2.12
N PHE A 69 -0.46 23.84 3.29
CA PHE A 69 0.00 24.36 4.59
C PHE A 69 1.46 24.02 4.88
N VAL A 70 1.90 22.82 4.48
CA VAL A 70 3.30 22.40 4.64
C VAL A 70 4.23 23.27 3.80
N GLU A 71 3.83 23.54 2.55
CA GLU A 71 4.58 24.34 1.58
C GLU A 71 4.58 25.82 1.94
N SER A 72 3.46 26.37 2.43
CA SER A 72 3.40 27.78 2.86
C SER A 72 4.32 28.07 4.05
N GLU A 73 4.49 27.10 4.95
CA GLU A 73 5.44 27.15 6.07
C GLU A 73 6.88 26.76 5.65
N LYS A 74 7.12 26.47 4.37
CA LYS A 74 8.40 26.00 3.80
C LYS A 74 8.98 24.80 4.56
N TYR A 75 8.11 23.93 5.08
CA TYR A 75 8.50 22.81 5.90
C TYR A 75 8.88 21.60 5.03
N THR A 76 10.02 20.98 5.32
CA THR A 76 10.44 19.74 4.66
C THR A 76 10.07 18.56 5.54
N LEU A 77 9.26 17.63 5.00
CA LEU A 77 8.91 16.40 5.71
C LEU A 77 10.17 15.56 5.97
N PRO A 78 10.33 14.95 7.16
CA PRO A 78 11.43 14.04 7.39
C PRO A 78 11.26 12.75 6.58
N LYS A 79 12.35 12.11 6.14
CA LYS A 79 12.30 10.82 5.42
C LYS A 79 11.61 9.69 6.18
N SER A 80 11.55 9.79 7.52
CA SER A 80 10.81 8.86 8.38
C SER A 80 9.29 9.02 8.30
N CYS A 81 8.79 10.15 7.78
CA CYS A 81 7.36 10.40 7.62
C CYS A 81 6.77 9.52 6.53
N ARG A 82 5.71 8.78 6.82
CA ARG A 82 5.04 7.94 5.80
C ARG A 82 4.42 8.76 4.66
N LEU A 83 4.11 10.04 4.90
CA LEU A 83 3.58 10.96 3.88
C LEU A 83 4.67 11.62 3.04
N HIS A 84 5.95 11.30 3.30
CA HIS A 84 7.04 11.81 2.48
C HIS A 84 6.87 11.32 1.03
N PRO A 85 7.09 12.18 0.01
CA PRO A 85 7.02 11.81 -1.41
C PRO A 85 7.76 10.51 -1.77
N ASP A 86 8.98 10.34 -1.25
CA ASP A 86 9.84 9.16 -1.48
C ASP A 86 9.31 7.86 -0.85
N ASN A 87 8.30 7.94 0.02
CA ASN A 87 7.69 6.80 0.72
C ASN A 87 6.38 6.34 0.07
N ASP A 88 6.14 6.76 -1.17
CA ASP A 88 5.02 6.31 -1.99
C ASP A 88 5.54 5.41 -3.13
N ILE A 89 5.38 4.11 -2.95
CA ILE A 89 5.87 3.08 -3.89
C ILE A 89 5.34 3.26 -5.32
N TYR A 90 4.16 3.86 -5.49
CA TYR A 90 3.55 4.05 -6.82
C TYR A 90 3.85 5.43 -7.41
N ARG A 91 4.58 6.30 -6.71
CA ARG A 91 4.78 7.70 -7.12
C ARG A 91 5.34 7.83 -8.53
N GLU A 92 6.36 7.03 -8.86
CA GLU A 92 7.00 7.06 -10.17
C GLU A 92 6.05 6.62 -11.28
N GLN A 93 5.34 5.51 -11.09
CA GLN A 93 4.39 5.01 -12.09
C GLN A 93 3.22 5.96 -12.30
N GLU A 94 2.71 6.58 -11.23
CA GLU A 94 1.60 7.53 -11.29
C GLU A 94 1.99 8.83 -11.99
N GLY A 95 3.25 9.26 -11.86
CA GLY A 95 3.81 10.37 -12.65
C GLY A 95 4.02 10.05 -14.13
N ASN A 96 3.87 8.78 -14.52
CA ASN A 96 4.00 8.27 -15.89
C ASN A 96 2.64 7.85 -16.48
N ILE A 97 1.58 8.52 -16.06
CA ILE A 97 0.23 8.41 -16.60
C ILE A 97 -0.13 9.71 -17.30
N ASP A 98 -0.62 9.63 -18.54
CA ASP A 98 -1.19 10.77 -19.24
C ASP A 98 -2.71 10.53 -19.41
N GLU A 99 -3.55 11.41 -18.87
CA GLU A 99 -4.99 11.44 -19.17
C GLU A 99 -5.21 12.36 -20.38
N LEU A 100 -5.26 11.76 -21.57
CA LEU A 100 -5.35 12.53 -22.82
C LEU A 100 -6.73 13.18 -22.98
N ARG A 101 -7.78 12.43 -22.63
CA ARG A 101 -9.20 12.82 -22.63
C ARG A 101 -9.95 11.95 -21.61
N PRO A 102 -11.18 12.33 -21.21
CA PRO A 102 -12.03 11.45 -20.40
C PRO A 102 -12.10 10.05 -21.00
N MET A 103 -11.89 9.02 -20.17
CA MET A 103 -11.85 7.60 -20.57
C MET A 103 -10.70 7.22 -21.55
N GLN A 104 -9.68 8.06 -21.71
CA GLN A 104 -8.51 7.76 -22.53
C GLN A 104 -7.22 8.00 -21.75
N TRP A 105 -6.68 6.91 -21.21
CA TRP A 105 -5.48 6.91 -20.39
C TRP A 105 -4.30 6.35 -21.18
N GLN A 106 -3.12 6.93 -21.02
CA GLN A 106 -1.90 6.47 -21.68
C GLN A 106 -0.81 6.14 -20.66
N CYS A 107 -0.14 5.00 -20.85
CA CYS A 107 1.09 4.68 -20.14
C CYS A 107 2.27 5.41 -20.80
N ARG A 108 2.98 6.25 -20.05
CA ARG A 108 4.09 7.05 -20.62
C ARG A 108 5.31 6.20 -20.99
N TYR A 109 5.53 5.06 -20.33
CA TYR A 109 6.64 4.15 -20.62
C TYR A 109 6.56 3.50 -22.00
N CYS A 110 5.39 2.97 -22.38
CA CYS A 110 5.23 2.21 -23.63
C CYS A 110 4.17 2.79 -24.60
N LYS A 111 3.58 3.94 -24.25
CA LYS A 111 2.58 4.69 -25.04
C LYS A 111 1.26 3.95 -25.31
N LYS A 112 1.03 2.79 -24.68
CA LYS A 112 -0.24 2.05 -24.76
C LYS A 112 -1.41 2.87 -24.19
N LEU A 113 -2.55 2.76 -24.85
CA LEU A 113 -3.80 3.43 -24.50
C LEU A 113 -4.78 2.47 -23.83
N PHE A 114 -5.52 2.99 -22.86
CA PHE A 114 -6.48 2.26 -22.04
C PHE A 114 -7.78 3.04 -21.92
N ARG A 115 -8.91 2.32 -21.95
CA ARG A 115 -10.24 2.91 -21.80
C ARG A 115 -10.62 3.26 -20.35
N SER A 116 -9.89 2.70 -19.38
CA SER A 116 -10.12 2.96 -17.97
C SER A 116 -8.82 2.90 -17.18
N GLN A 117 -8.80 3.61 -16.06
CA GLN A 117 -7.67 3.62 -15.14
C GLN A 117 -7.41 2.24 -14.54
N VAL A 118 -8.45 1.42 -14.33
CA VAL A 118 -8.30 0.05 -13.80
C VAL A 118 -7.49 -0.84 -14.75
N TYR A 119 -7.72 -0.75 -16.07
CA TYR A 119 -6.93 -1.50 -17.04
C TYR A 119 -5.50 -0.99 -17.17
N LEU A 120 -5.29 0.32 -16.99
CA LEU A 120 -3.95 0.90 -16.92
C LEU A 120 -3.20 0.42 -15.67
N ASP A 121 -3.85 0.43 -14.51
CA ASP A 121 -3.29 -0.05 -13.24
C ASP A 121 -2.86 -1.52 -13.37
N MET A 122 -3.73 -2.37 -13.92
CA MET A 122 -3.41 -3.76 -14.23
C MET A 122 -2.26 -3.89 -15.23
N HIS A 123 -2.13 -2.99 -16.20
CA HIS A 123 -0.99 -2.96 -17.12
C HIS A 123 0.32 -2.65 -16.39
N PHE A 124 0.33 -1.67 -15.47
CA PHE A 124 1.53 -1.38 -14.67
C PHE A 124 1.98 -2.58 -13.84
N ASP A 125 1.03 -3.26 -13.20
CA ASP A 125 1.33 -4.42 -12.35
C ASP A 125 1.93 -5.59 -13.17
N ASN A 126 1.53 -5.75 -14.43
CA ASN A 126 1.97 -6.86 -15.28
C ASN A 126 3.21 -6.56 -16.14
N ARG A 127 3.45 -5.27 -16.48
CA ARG A 127 4.42 -4.88 -17.51
C ARG A 127 5.49 -3.90 -17.05
N HIS A 128 5.27 -3.25 -15.91
CA HIS A 128 6.15 -2.21 -15.39
C HIS A 128 6.41 -2.36 -13.89
N SER A 129 6.27 -3.59 -13.36
CA SER A 129 6.54 -3.91 -11.95
C SER A 129 7.99 -3.66 -11.56
N GLU A 130 8.91 -3.68 -12.53
CA GLU A 130 10.33 -3.36 -12.37
C GLU A 130 10.59 -1.91 -11.96
N ASN A 131 9.65 -1.00 -12.23
CA ASN A 131 9.73 0.42 -11.87
C ASN A 131 9.16 0.68 -10.45
N LEU A 132 9.06 -0.36 -9.62
CA LEU A 132 8.65 -0.23 -8.22
C LEU A 132 9.88 -0.37 -7.32
N ASP A 133 10.09 0.61 -6.44
CA ASP A 133 11.07 0.47 -5.36
C ASP A 133 10.51 -0.45 -4.26
N THR A 134 10.80 -1.74 -4.39
CA THR A 134 10.40 -2.78 -3.42
C THR A 134 11.35 -2.90 -2.23
N SER A 135 12.41 -2.08 -2.15
CA SER A 135 13.43 -2.18 -1.11
C SER A 135 12.93 -1.86 0.30
N SER A 136 11.73 -1.28 0.43
CA SER A 136 11.16 -0.88 1.71
C SER A 136 9.63 -0.87 1.70
N ASN A 137 9.03 -1.05 2.88
CA ASN A 137 7.57 -1.03 3.09
C ASN A 137 7.01 0.40 2.99
N LYS A 138 6.96 0.93 1.77
CA LYS A 138 6.54 2.29 1.40
C LYS A 138 5.09 2.33 0.87
N CYS A 139 4.17 1.69 1.58
CA CYS A 139 2.78 1.65 1.15
C CYS A 139 1.97 2.83 1.70
N LEU A 140 1.67 3.81 0.85
CA LEU A 140 0.88 4.97 1.26
C LEU A 140 -0.56 4.60 1.66
N ALA A 141 -1.12 3.51 1.10
CA ALA A 141 -2.44 3.00 1.47
C ALA A 141 -2.57 2.65 2.96
N ASP A 142 -1.48 2.37 3.67
CA ASP A 142 -1.49 2.10 5.12
C ASP A 142 -1.94 3.33 5.92
N THR A 143 -1.80 4.53 5.34
CA THR A 143 -2.22 5.78 5.97
C THR A 143 -3.73 6.02 5.87
N CYS A 144 -4.45 5.22 5.07
CA CYS A 144 -5.87 5.46 4.81
C CYS A 144 -6.76 5.41 6.05
N GLY A 145 -6.40 4.57 7.04
CA GLY A 145 -7.12 4.52 8.31
C GLY A 145 -7.04 5.86 9.05
N ALA A 146 -5.87 6.49 9.05
CA ALA A 146 -5.60 7.78 9.68
C ALA A 146 -6.13 8.98 8.87
N LEU A 147 -6.19 8.84 7.54
CA LEU A 147 -6.57 9.94 6.65
C LEU A 147 -8.06 9.92 6.24
N HIS A 148 -8.85 8.94 6.66
CA HIS A 148 -10.27 8.77 6.28
C HIS A 148 -10.50 8.55 4.77
N CYS A 149 -9.67 7.75 4.09
CA CYS A 149 -9.80 7.47 2.65
C CYS A 149 -11.22 7.01 2.24
N ASP A 150 -11.84 6.13 3.03
CA ASP A 150 -13.15 5.56 2.68
C ASP A 150 -14.26 6.62 2.67
N TYR A 151 -14.11 7.65 3.52
CA TYR A 151 -14.96 8.84 3.51
C TYR A 151 -14.67 9.71 2.30
N PHE A 152 -13.39 10.02 2.01
CA PHE A 152 -13.03 10.81 0.83
C PHE A 152 -13.56 10.18 -0.47
N ASP A 153 -13.36 8.87 -0.67
CA ASP A 153 -13.87 8.14 -1.83
C ASP A 153 -15.41 8.09 -1.86
N SER A 154 -16.08 8.24 -0.72
CA SER A 154 -17.54 8.33 -0.67
C SER A 154 -18.07 9.69 -1.17
N LEU A 155 -17.27 10.75 -1.12
CA LEU A 155 -17.66 12.07 -1.62
C LEU A 155 -17.76 12.11 -3.14
N SER A 156 -16.93 11.35 -3.84
CA SER A 156 -16.91 11.24 -5.30
C SER A 156 -17.91 10.20 -5.84
N SER A 157 -18.49 9.38 -4.97
CA SER A 157 -19.42 8.33 -5.34
C SER A 157 -20.86 8.80 -5.19
N SER A 158 -21.65 8.81 -6.27
CA SER A 158 -23.09 9.16 -6.23
C SER A 158 -23.97 8.18 -5.45
N LYS A 159 -23.39 7.12 -4.87
CA LYS A 159 -24.11 6.10 -4.13
C LYS A 159 -24.05 6.41 -2.62
N PRO A 160 -25.20 6.51 -1.92
CA PRO A 160 -25.20 6.63 -0.47
C PRO A 160 -24.58 5.36 0.14
N LYS A 161 -23.33 5.45 0.61
CA LYS A 161 -22.74 4.37 1.41
C LYS A 161 -23.52 4.33 2.72
N MET A 162 -24.17 3.19 2.99
CA MET A 162 -24.86 2.94 4.26
C MET A 162 -23.88 3.26 5.39
N GLN A 163 -24.31 4.09 6.34
CA GLN A 163 -23.47 4.52 7.44
C GLN A 163 -23.12 3.28 8.28
N ALA A 164 -21.90 2.78 8.12
CA ALA A 164 -21.44 1.60 8.86
C ALA A 164 -21.57 1.88 10.36
N THR A 165 -22.05 0.88 11.11
CA THR A 165 -22.13 0.95 12.57
C THR A 165 -20.76 1.31 13.14
N CYS A 166 -20.70 2.35 13.98
CA CYS A 166 -19.43 2.76 14.57
C CYS A 166 -18.86 1.66 15.46
N LYS A 167 -17.62 1.24 15.20
CA LYS A 167 -16.88 0.29 16.03
C LYS A 167 -15.83 1.06 16.83
N PRO A 168 -16.00 1.24 18.16
CA PRO A 168 -15.09 2.05 18.97
C PRO A 168 -13.62 1.62 18.88
N ALA A 169 -13.36 0.30 18.84
CA ALA A 169 -12.00 -0.23 18.72
C ALA A 169 -11.30 0.17 17.41
N VAL A 170 -12.03 0.25 16.29
CA VAL A 170 -11.46 0.67 15.01
C VAL A 170 -11.18 2.17 15.01
N VAL A 171 -12.11 2.95 15.55
CA VAL A 171 -11.96 4.41 15.69
C VAL A 171 -10.73 4.73 16.54
N GLU A 172 -10.57 4.06 17.69
CA GLU A 172 -9.44 4.28 18.58
C GLU A 172 -8.10 3.89 17.93
N LYS A 173 -8.06 2.74 17.26
CA LYS A 173 -6.88 2.31 16.50
C LYS A 173 -6.47 3.35 15.45
N ASN A 174 -7.44 3.83 14.66
CA ASN A 174 -7.18 4.79 13.60
C ASN A 174 -6.78 6.17 14.15
N ARG A 175 -7.39 6.61 15.26
CA ARG A 175 -7.00 7.82 15.97
C ARG A 175 -5.55 7.76 16.42
N HIS A 176 -5.16 6.67 17.08
CA HIS A 176 -3.78 6.47 17.51
C HIS A 176 -2.80 6.44 16.32
N ALA A 177 -3.14 5.73 15.23
CA ALA A 177 -2.33 5.72 14.02
C ALA A 177 -2.18 7.12 13.40
N CYS A 178 -3.23 7.94 13.45
CA CYS A 178 -3.21 9.33 13.01
C CYS A 178 -2.28 10.19 13.86
N GLU A 179 -2.34 10.07 15.18
CA GLU A 179 -1.47 10.81 16.11
C GLU A 179 0.01 10.42 15.94
N VAL A 180 0.30 9.12 15.77
CA VAL A 180 1.65 8.64 15.46
C VAL A 180 2.15 9.22 14.14
N LEU A 181 1.30 9.25 13.11
CA LEU A 181 1.62 9.84 11.81
C LEU A 181 1.94 11.33 11.95
N ALA A 182 1.12 12.09 12.68
CA ALA A 182 1.33 13.50 12.96
C ALA A 182 2.68 13.75 13.66
N ASN A 183 2.97 12.98 14.71
CA ASN A 183 4.21 13.14 15.50
C ASN A 183 5.46 12.72 14.72
N THR A 184 5.35 11.74 13.82
CA THR A 184 6.47 11.29 12.98
C THR A 184 6.76 12.30 11.87
N CYS A 185 5.72 12.88 11.27
CA CYS A 185 5.83 13.84 10.16
C CYS A 185 6.14 15.26 10.63
N PHE A 186 5.61 15.65 11.79
CA PHE A 186 5.73 16.98 12.37
C PHE A 186 6.11 16.86 13.85
N PRO A 187 7.37 16.50 14.18
CA PRO A 187 7.81 16.38 15.57
C PRO A 187 7.83 17.76 16.25
N ALA A 188 6.86 17.99 17.14
CA ALA A 188 6.61 19.29 17.76
C ALA A 188 7.81 19.87 18.52
N GLU A 189 8.65 19.01 19.08
CA GLU A 189 9.85 19.41 19.83
C GLU A 189 10.98 19.96 18.94
N LYS A 190 10.94 19.73 17.61
CA LYS A 190 12.03 20.14 16.72
C LYS A 190 11.96 21.61 16.31
N SER A 191 10.78 22.20 16.20
CA SER A 191 10.62 23.62 15.87
C SER A 191 9.20 24.14 16.14
N PRO A 192 9.02 25.46 16.32
CA PRO A 192 7.69 26.07 16.43
C PRO A 192 6.80 25.81 15.21
N VAL A 193 7.39 25.77 14.00
CA VAL A 193 6.68 25.44 12.76
C VAL A 193 6.21 23.98 12.76
N ALA A 194 7.08 23.05 13.18
CA ALA A 194 6.70 21.64 13.31
C ALA A 194 5.58 21.45 14.33
N LYS A 195 5.61 22.17 15.45
CA LYS A 195 4.51 22.17 16.43
C LYS A 195 3.20 22.69 15.81
N LYS A 196 3.24 23.83 15.12
CA LYS A 196 2.08 24.41 14.43
C LYS A 196 1.46 23.43 13.42
N LEU A 197 2.29 22.80 12.59
CA LEU A 197 1.84 21.81 11.60
C LEU A 197 1.31 20.51 12.25
N ASN A 198 1.91 20.09 13.37
CA ASN A 198 1.42 18.95 14.15
C ASN A 198 0.01 19.21 14.69
N ASP A 199 -0.20 20.37 15.32
CA ASP A 199 -1.49 20.79 15.86
C ASP A 199 -2.54 20.91 14.74
N PHE A 200 -2.15 21.51 13.60
CA PHE A 200 -2.99 21.57 12.41
C PHE A 200 -3.40 20.17 11.93
N PHE A 201 -2.43 19.26 11.76
CA PHE A 201 -2.69 17.90 11.28
C PHE A 201 -3.64 17.14 12.21
N LYS A 202 -3.42 17.23 13.54
CA LYS A 202 -4.28 16.56 14.52
C LYS A 202 -5.72 17.06 14.47
N ARG A 203 -5.92 18.38 14.39
CA ARG A 203 -7.26 18.98 14.27
C ARG A 203 -7.94 18.61 12.95
N GLN A 204 -7.18 18.59 11.86
CA GLN A 204 -7.72 18.34 10.52
C GLN A 204 -8.11 16.87 10.29
N PHE A 205 -7.30 15.93 10.80
CA PHE A 205 -7.45 14.51 10.50
C PHE A 205 -7.79 13.65 11.72
N CYS A 206 -7.15 13.90 12.87
CA CYS A 206 -7.23 12.99 14.01
C CYS A 206 -8.49 13.18 14.86
N ASP A 207 -8.91 14.43 15.12
CA ASP A 207 -10.08 14.75 15.96
C ASP A 207 -11.39 14.17 15.40
N ALA A 208 -11.46 13.96 14.08
CA ALA A 208 -12.62 13.37 13.42
C ALA A 208 -12.77 11.86 13.70
N HIS A 209 -11.78 11.20 14.31
CA HIS A 209 -11.90 9.81 14.77
C HIS A 209 -12.73 9.73 16.06
N THR A 210 -14.04 9.79 15.92
CA THR A 210 -14.98 9.68 17.05
C THR A 210 -16.25 8.95 16.64
N CYS A 211 -16.86 8.21 17.58
CA CYS A 211 -18.22 7.69 17.43
C CYS A 211 -19.31 8.71 17.81
N LYS A 212 -18.92 9.85 18.40
CA LYS A 212 -19.86 10.94 18.76
C LYS A 212 -20.29 11.69 17.48
N LYS A 213 -21.31 12.56 17.59
CA LYS A 213 -21.94 13.34 16.49
C LYS A 213 -20.94 13.69 15.36
N LYS A 214 -21.38 13.53 14.11
CA LYS A 214 -20.61 13.72 12.87
C LYS A 214 -19.81 15.03 12.88
N LEU A 215 -18.53 14.96 13.27
CA LEU A 215 -17.58 16.01 12.93
C LEU A 215 -17.41 16.00 11.41
N LYS A 216 -17.36 17.19 10.80
CA LYS A 216 -17.10 17.31 9.37
C LYS A 216 -15.65 16.90 9.13
N ILE A 217 -15.45 15.77 8.46
CA ILE A 217 -14.13 15.35 7.98
C ILE A 217 -13.75 16.29 6.82
N TYR A 218 -12.56 16.88 6.91
CA TYR A 218 -12.07 17.96 6.04
C TYR A 218 -12.97 19.22 6.05
N PRO A 219 -13.09 19.93 7.18
CA PRO A 219 -13.77 21.21 7.17
C PRO A 219 -12.96 22.20 6.31
N ARG A 220 -13.44 22.50 5.09
CA ARG A 220 -12.88 23.60 4.29
C ARG A 220 -13.07 24.92 5.06
N GLY A 221 -11.98 25.66 5.27
CA GLY A 221 -11.94 26.99 5.91
C GLY A 221 -10.83 27.09 6.96
N SER A 222 -9.59 27.41 6.59
CA SER A 222 -9.09 28.81 6.60
C SER A 222 -7.76 28.94 5.81
N GLY A 223 -7.66 28.27 4.67
CA GLY A 223 -6.59 28.46 3.70
C GLY A 223 -7.19 28.34 2.31
N VAL A 224 -7.67 29.45 1.77
CA VAL A 224 -8.17 29.52 0.39
C VAL A 224 -6.99 29.26 -0.54
N PHE A 225 -7.04 28.14 -1.26
CA PHE A 225 -6.49 28.06 -2.61
C PHE A 225 -7.55 27.40 -3.46
N ASP A 226 -8.26 28.24 -4.22
CA ASP A 226 -9.11 27.78 -5.31
C ASP A 226 -8.27 26.91 -6.25
N LEU A 227 -8.66 25.65 -6.42
CA LEU A 227 -8.12 24.75 -7.43
C LEU A 227 -8.34 25.24 -8.89
N ASN A 228 -8.95 26.41 -9.07
CA ASN A 228 -9.05 27.10 -10.35
C ASN A 228 -7.81 27.93 -10.71
N THR A 229 -6.83 28.12 -9.83
CA THR A 229 -5.64 28.92 -10.15
C THR A 229 -4.52 28.10 -10.82
N THR A 230 -4.49 26.78 -10.66
CA THR A 230 -3.44 25.93 -11.26
C THR A 230 -3.66 25.62 -12.74
N LEU A 231 -4.89 25.78 -13.25
CA LEU A 231 -5.16 25.62 -14.68
C LEU A 231 -4.74 26.86 -15.50
N LEU A 232 -4.60 28.03 -14.86
CA LEU A 232 -4.19 29.27 -15.51
C LEU A 232 -2.66 29.43 -15.61
N LEU A 233 -1.88 28.69 -14.82
CA LEU A 233 -0.41 28.73 -14.86
C LEU A 233 0.23 27.74 -15.84
N LEU A 234 -0.57 26.89 -16.50
CA LEU A 234 -0.12 25.99 -17.58
C LEU A 234 -0.52 26.48 -18.98
N MET A 235 -1.07 27.70 -19.09
CA MET A 235 -1.40 28.34 -20.37
C MET A 235 -0.77 29.74 -20.54
N ALA A 236 0.35 30.00 -19.87
CA ALA A 236 1.19 31.19 -20.09
C ALA A 236 2.60 30.78 -20.51
#